data_AF-K1TVG3-F1
#
_entry.id   AF-K1TVG3-F1
#
_cell.length_a   1.000
_cell.length_b   1.000
_cell.length_c   1.000
_cell.angle_alpha   90.00
_cell.angle_beta   90.00
_cell.angle_gamma   90.00
#
_symmetry.space_group_name_H-M   'P 1'
#
loop_
_entity.id
_entity.type
_entity.pdbx_description
1 polymer ?
#
loop_
_entity_poly.entity_id
_entity_poly.type
_entity_poly.pdbx_seq_one_letter_code
_entity_poly.pdbx_strand_id
1 'polypeptide(L)'
;MQLPHRGAVTGMGIPKGITLIVGGGYHGKSTLLTALELGVYNHIAGDGREFVITDETALKLRSEDGRFIKDVDISMFINDLPNGKDTHHFSTEDASGSTSQAAGIVEGMEAGSRLFLLDEDTSATNFMVRDAFMQKVVSPDKEPITPFLSRARDLYEQAGIST
;
A
#
# COMPACT_ATOMS: atom_id res chain seq x y z
N MET A 1 26.72 -6.91 -1.23
CA MET A 1 27.03 -5.71 -0.40
C MET A 1 28.24 -6.03 0.46
N GLN A 2 29.17 -5.08 0.65
CA GLN A 2 30.29 -5.25 1.58
C GLN A 2 29.98 -4.50 2.88
N LEU A 3 29.95 -5.20 4.01
CA LEU A 3 29.73 -4.62 5.33
C LEU A 3 31.07 -4.42 6.05
N PRO A 4 31.26 -3.30 6.77
CA PRO A 4 32.53 -2.96 7.42
C PRO A 4 32.94 -3.95 8.52
N HIS A 5 31.98 -4.60 9.19
CA HIS A 5 32.24 -5.47 10.35
C HIS A 5 31.89 -6.95 10.14
N ARG A 6 31.31 -7.32 8.97
CA ARG A 6 30.92 -8.70 8.65
C ARG A 6 31.55 -9.24 7.37
N GLY A 7 31.96 -8.35 6.46
CA GLY A 7 32.43 -8.73 5.14
C GLY A 7 31.31 -8.78 4.10
N ALA A 8 31.49 -9.61 3.07
CA ALA A 8 30.56 -9.70 1.95
C ALA A 8 29.25 -10.39 2.33
N VAL A 9 28.13 -9.79 1.93
CA VAL A 9 26.78 -10.37 2.03
C VAL A 9 26.13 -10.39 0.65
N THR A 10 25.52 -11.52 0.32
CA THR A 10 24.74 -11.73 -0.91
C THR A 10 23.29 -12.03 -0.54
N GLY A 11 22.36 -11.57 -1.36
CA GLY A 11 20.93 -11.78 -1.15
C GLY A 11 20.13 -11.24 -2.33
N MET A 12 18.80 -11.32 -2.19
CA MET A 12 17.88 -10.73 -3.16
C MET A 12 17.85 -9.21 -2.97
N GLY A 13 18.11 -8.46 -4.05
CA GLY A 13 17.84 -7.02 -4.10
C GLY A 13 16.52 -6.78 -4.81
N ILE A 14 15.57 -6.13 -4.14
CA ILE A 14 14.31 -5.69 -4.76
C ILE A 14 14.55 -4.28 -5.33
N PRO A 15 14.45 -4.07 -6.66
CA PRO A 15 14.66 -2.76 -7.25
C PRO A 15 13.51 -1.80 -6.94
N LYS A 16 13.77 -0.50 -7.05
CA LYS A 16 12.70 0.52 -7.02
C LYS A 16 11.72 0.30 -8.16
N GLY A 17 10.44 0.57 -7.90
CA GLY A 17 9.35 0.31 -8.85
C GLY A 17 8.20 -0.44 -8.18
N ILE A 18 7.48 -1.22 -8.99
CA ILE A 18 6.39 -2.07 -8.53
C ILE A 18 6.87 -3.52 -8.55
N THR A 19 6.84 -4.19 -7.39
CA THR A 19 7.23 -5.59 -7.23
C THR A 19 6.04 -6.43 -6.76
N LEU A 20 5.73 -7.48 -7.51
CA LEU A 20 4.65 -8.40 -7.17
C LEU A 20 5.21 -9.68 -6.55
N ILE A 21 4.78 -9.99 -5.33
CA ILE A 21 5.08 -11.26 -4.65
C ILE A 21 3.91 -12.21 -4.89
N VAL A 22 4.09 -13.16 -5.81
CA VAL A 22 3.05 -14.11 -6.23
C VAL A 22 3.36 -15.54 -5.77
N GLY A 23 2.32 -16.37 -5.66
CA GLY A 23 2.43 -17.76 -5.23
C GLY A 23 1.14 -18.26 -4.59
N GLY A 24 1.01 -19.59 -4.47
CA GLY A 24 -0.16 -20.21 -3.85
C GLY A 24 -0.35 -19.82 -2.38
N GLY A 25 -1.51 -20.16 -1.81
CA GLY A 25 -1.75 -20.04 -0.38
C GLY A 25 -0.68 -20.80 0.42
N TYR A 26 -0.24 -20.24 1.55
CA TYR A 26 0.77 -20.84 2.45
C TYR A 26 2.19 -21.04 1.87
N HIS A 27 2.52 -20.40 0.74
CA HIS A 27 3.87 -20.45 0.15
C HIS A 27 4.84 -19.37 0.68
N GLY A 28 4.53 -18.73 1.80
CA GLY A 28 5.44 -17.77 2.47
C GLY A 28 5.42 -16.33 1.94
N LYS A 29 4.42 -15.94 1.13
CA LYS A 29 4.29 -14.56 0.62
C LYS A 29 4.20 -13.53 1.74
N SER A 30 3.21 -13.68 2.63
CA SER A 30 3.04 -12.78 3.76
C SER A 30 4.19 -12.88 4.76
N THR A 31 4.86 -14.03 4.86
CA THR A 31 6.09 -14.18 5.65
C THR A 31 7.21 -13.29 5.12
N LEU A 32 7.43 -13.29 3.80
CA LEU A 32 8.40 -12.39 3.15
C LEU A 32 8.01 -10.93 3.34
N LEU A 33 6.74 -10.57 3.08
CA LEU A 33 6.26 -9.20 3.21
C LEU A 33 6.36 -8.68 4.66
N THR A 34 6.09 -9.54 5.65
CA THR A 34 6.24 -9.19 7.08
C THR A 34 7.71 -8.96 7.46
N ALA A 35 8.64 -9.71 6.86
CA ALA A 35 10.07 -9.45 7.05
C ALA A 35 10.49 -8.11 6.43
N LEU A 36 9.92 -7.74 5.28
CA LEU A 36 10.14 -6.42 4.66
C LEU A 36 9.52 -5.28 5.49
N GLU A 37 8.31 -5.46 6.01
CA GLU A 37 7.65 -4.50 6.90
C GLU A 37 8.50 -4.18 8.13
N LEU A 38 9.07 -5.20 8.76
CA LEU A 38 9.91 -5.03 9.95
C LEU A 38 11.36 -4.64 9.62
N GLY A 39 11.76 -4.72 8.35
CA GLY A 39 13.11 -4.37 7.87
C GLY A 39 13.44 -2.87 7.95
N VAL A 40 12.51 -2.03 8.38
CA VAL A 40 12.78 -0.64 8.79
C VAL A 40 13.52 -0.56 10.12
N TYR A 41 13.51 -1.64 10.92
CA TYR A 41 14.21 -1.75 12.19
C TYR A 41 15.44 -2.65 12.07
N ASN A 42 16.48 -2.32 12.85
CA ASN A 42 17.58 -3.25 13.07
C ASN A 42 17.10 -4.40 13.96
N HIS A 43 17.45 -5.63 13.58
CA HIS A 43 17.19 -6.81 14.41
C HIS A 43 18.45 -7.27 15.15
N ILE A 44 18.25 -7.95 16.29
CA ILE A 44 19.35 -8.53 17.07
C ILE A 44 20.01 -9.68 16.32
N ALA A 45 21.27 -9.98 16.66
CA ALA A 45 21.98 -11.10 16.06
C ALA A 45 21.28 -12.43 16.37
N GLY A 46 21.08 -13.28 15.36
CA GLY A 46 20.43 -14.58 15.49
C GLY A 46 18.90 -14.55 15.35
N ASP A 47 18.29 -13.39 15.10
CA ASP A 47 16.85 -13.28 14.80
C ASP A 47 16.46 -13.96 13.48
N GLY A 48 17.38 -14.01 12.52
CA GLY A 48 17.16 -14.52 11.16
C GLY A 48 16.84 -13.43 10.15
N ARG A 49 16.42 -12.24 10.60
CA ARG A 49 16.12 -11.07 9.75
C ARG A 49 17.12 -9.93 9.90
N GLU A 50 18.23 -10.13 10.60
CA GLU A 50 19.21 -9.06 10.87
C GLU A 50 19.89 -8.43 9.63
N PHE A 51 19.70 -9.01 8.43
CA PHE A 51 20.11 -8.41 7.14
C PHE A 51 18.95 -8.24 6.16
N VAL A 52 17.71 -8.37 6.61
CA VAL A 52 16.53 -8.01 5.84
C VAL A 52 16.25 -6.54 6.13
N ILE A 53 16.65 -5.68 5.21
CA ILE A 53 16.56 -4.23 5.35
C ILE A 53 15.64 -3.67 4.28
N THR A 54 14.83 -2.70 4.67
CA THR A 54 13.86 -1.99 3.83
C THR A 54 14.10 -0.49 3.92
N ASP A 55 13.54 0.31 2.98
CA ASP A 55 13.58 1.77 3.10
C ASP A 55 13.00 2.20 4.46
N GLU A 56 13.70 3.07 5.19
CA GLU A 56 13.33 3.53 6.54
C GLU A 56 11.94 4.19 6.61
N THR A 57 11.42 4.65 5.46
CA THR A 57 10.11 5.30 5.32
C THR A 57 9.00 4.34 4.88
N ALA A 58 9.29 3.05 4.77
CA ALA A 58 8.34 2.07 4.28
C ALA A 58 7.11 1.98 5.19
N LEU A 59 5.93 2.00 4.58
CA LEU A 59 4.65 1.95 5.27
C LEU A 59 3.83 0.78 4.77
N LYS A 60 3.44 -0.12 5.67
CA LYS A 60 2.46 -1.15 5.35
C LYS A 60 1.07 -0.57 5.43
N LEU A 61 0.32 -0.74 4.35
CA LEU A 61 -1.05 -0.27 4.22
C LEU A 61 -2.01 -1.45 4.21
N ARG A 62 -3.16 -1.26 4.85
CA ARG A 62 -4.24 -2.23 4.96
C ARG A 62 -5.58 -1.51 5.00
N SER A 63 -6.66 -2.25 4.85
CA SER A 63 -8.00 -1.76 5.16
C SER A 63 -8.18 -1.63 6.68
N GLU A 64 -8.69 -0.48 7.11
CA GLU A 64 -8.96 -0.13 8.51
C GLU A 64 -10.41 0.37 8.65
N ASP A 65 -11.34 -0.55 8.42
CA ASP A 65 -12.78 -0.27 8.46
C ASP A 65 -13.20 0.31 9.83
N GLY A 66 -13.95 1.41 9.80
CA GLY A 66 -14.41 2.14 10.99
C GLY A 66 -13.42 3.17 11.55
N ARG A 67 -12.24 3.39 10.95
CA ARG A 67 -11.33 4.42 11.45
C ARG A 67 -11.84 5.84 11.16
N PHE A 68 -11.44 6.77 12.03
CA PHE A 68 -11.63 8.21 11.81
C PHE A 68 -10.66 8.73 10.75
N ILE A 69 -11.15 9.65 9.91
CA ILE A 69 -10.38 10.40 8.92
C ILE A 69 -10.77 11.88 9.05
N LYS A 70 -9.78 12.78 9.01
CA LYS A 70 -10.00 14.21 9.11
C LYS A 70 -9.22 14.97 8.06
N ASP A 71 -9.96 15.67 7.20
CA ASP A 71 -9.44 16.65 6.25
C ASP A 71 -8.33 16.11 5.34
N VAL A 72 -8.59 14.94 4.72
CA VAL A 72 -7.67 14.28 3.79
C VAL A 72 -8.20 14.35 2.36
N ASP A 73 -7.35 14.69 1.39
CA ASP A 73 -7.68 14.66 -0.03
C ASP A 73 -7.58 13.22 -0.59
N ILE A 74 -8.70 12.51 -0.61
CA ILE A 74 -8.79 11.15 -1.15
C ILE A 74 -9.23 11.12 -2.63
N SER A 75 -9.33 12.27 -3.30
CA SER A 75 -9.84 12.39 -4.68
C SER A 75 -9.05 11.57 -5.71
N MET A 76 -7.79 11.25 -5.42
CA MET A 76 -6.97 10.35 -6.25
C MET A 76 -7.62 8.97 -6.46
N PHE A 77 -8.38 8.50 -5.46
CA PHE A 77 -8.98 7.18 -5.43
C PHE A 77 -10.51 7.21 -5.29
N ILE A 78 -11.08 8.18 -4.59
CA ILE A 78 -12.51 8.25 -4.28
C ILE A 78 -13.08 9.55 -4.83
N ASN A 79 -14.07 9.45 -5.72
CA ASN A 79 -14.72 10.57 -6.39
C ASN A 79 -16.24 10.44 -6.25
N ASP A 80 -17.00 11.51 -6.49
CA ASP A 80 -18.46 11.47 -6.70
C ASP A 80 -19.24 10.62 -5.68
N LEU A 81 -18.96 10.80 -4.38
CA LEU A 81 -19.64 10.05 -3.33
C LEU A 81 -21.17 10.30 -3.37
N PRO A 82 -22.02 9.27 -3.15
CA PRO A 82 -23.48 9.39 -3.27
C PRO A 82 -24.12 10.41 -2.34
N ASN A 83 -23.47 10.71 -1.21
CA ASN A 83 -23.92 11.70 -0.24
C ASN A 83 -23.38 13.12 -0.51
N GLY A 84 -22.67 13.31 -1.63
CA GLY A 84 -22.08 14.59 -2.02
C GLY A 84 -20.97 15.07 -1.09
N LYS A 85 -20.37 14.18 -0.27
CA LYS A 85 -19.23 14.55 0.57
C LYS A 85 -18.06 14.97 -0.29
N ASP A 86 -17.40 16.05 0.13
CA ASP A 86 -16.17 16.54 -0.51
C ASP A 86 -15.04 15.53 -0.30
N THR A 87 -14.45 15.06 -1.40
CA THR A 87 -13.34 14.11 -1.41
C THR A 87 -11.97 14.79 -1.34
N HIS A 88 -11.89 16.11 -1.55
CA HIS A 88 -10.67 16.90 -1.37
C HIS A 88 -10.42 17.30 0.08
N HIS A 89 -11.49 17.39 0.88
CA HIS A 89 -11.45 17.69 2.32
C HIS A 89 -12.18 16.62 3.13
N PHE A 90 -11.91 15.34 2.82
CA PHE A 90 -12.72 14.25 3.32
C PHE A 90 -12.59 14.06 4.83
N SER A 91 -13.72 13.97 5.50
CA SER A 91 -13.80 13.70 6.94
C SER A 91 -14.92 12.71 7.27
N THR A 92 -14.64 11.74 8.15
CA THR A 92 -15.62 10.76 8.64
C THR A 92 -15.19 10.18 9.99
N GLU A 93 -16.16 9.82 10.81
CA GLU A 93 -15.93 9.06 12.06
C GLU A 93 -15.99 7.54 11.85
N ASP A 94 -16.48 7.12 10.68
CA ASP A 94 -16.70 5.72 10.33
C ASP A 94 -16.34 5.56 8.84
N ALA A 95 -15.07 5.26 8.55
CA ALA A 95 -14.59 5.08 7.19
C ALA A 95 -14.83 3.65 6.70
N SER A 96 -15.33 3.47 5.48
CA SER A 96 -15.35 2.15 4.85
C SER A 96 -13.93 1.66 4.57
N GLY A 97 -13.77 0.34 4.43
CA GLY A 97 -12.47 -0.27 4.10
C GLY A 97 -11.71 0.39 2.93
N SER A 98 -12.35 0.62 1.78
CA SER A 98 -11.71 1.29 0.64
C SER A 98 -11.34 2.74 0.92
N THR A 99 -12.19 3.48 1.63
CA THR A 99 -11.94 4.88 1.99
C THR A 99 -10.80 5.00 2.99
N SER A 100 -10.75 4.10 3.98
CA SER A 100 -9.67 4.03 4.97
C SER A 100 -8.32 3.74 4.31
N GLN A 101 -8.28 2.83 3.34
CA GLN A 101 -7.05 2.47 2.65
C GLN A 101 -6.60 3.56 1.68
N ALA A 102 -7.54 4.23 0.99
CA ALA A 102 -7.26 5.41 0.18
C ALA A 102 -6.65 6.54 1.01
N ALA A 103 -7.24 6.83 2.18
CA ALA A 103 -6.70 7.82 3.11
C ALA A 103 -5.31 7.41 3.61
N GLY A 104 -5.09 6.13 3.96
CA GLY A 104 -3.78 5.64 4.37
C GLY A 104 -2.67 5.84 3.33
N ILE A 105 -2.98 5.71 2.03
CA ILE A 105 -2.03 6.06 0.97
C ILE A 105 -1.69 7.55 1.02
N VAL A 106 -2.71 8.43 1.04
CA VAL A 106 -2.51 9.88 0.99
C VAL A 106 -1.77 10.38 2.23
N GLU A 107 -2.18 9.92 3.41
CA GLU A 107 -1.50 10.19 4.69
C GLU A 107 -0.05 9.70 4.66
N GLY A 108 0.21 8.52 4.09
CA GLY A 108 1.55 7.97 3.90
C GLY A 108 2.42 8.80 2.95
N MET A 109 1.82 9.31 1.87
CA MET A 109 2.48 10.24 0.95
C MET A 109 2.85 11.54 1.65
N GLU A 110 1.92 12.12 2.42
CA GLU A 110 2.13 13.36 3.19
C GLU A 110 3.21 13.18 4.27
N ALA A 111 3.24 12.01 4.91
CA ALA A 111 4.27 11.65 5.89
C ALA A 111 5.66 11.39 5.25
N GLY A 112 5.78 11.42 3.92
CA GLY A 112 7.05 11.25 3.20
C GLY A 112 7.46 9.80 2.96
N SER A 113 6.52 8.86 2.95
CA SER A 113 6.81 7.47 2.61
C SER A 113 7.27 7.31 1.16
N ARG A 114 8.34 6.53 0.96
CA ARG A 114 8.89 6.21 -0.37
C ARG A 114 8.63 4.76 -0.81
N LEU A 115 7.99 3.97 0.04
CA LEU A 115 7.67 2.57 -0.23
C LEU A 115 6.37 2.18 0.49
N PHE A 116 5.38 1.74 -0.28
CA PHE A 116 4.18 1.13 0.27
C PHE A 116 4.26 -0.39 0.20
N LEU A 117 3.90 -1.06 1.30
CA LEU A 117 3.80 -2.51 1.36
C LEU A 117 2.32 -2.89 1.46
N LEU A 118 1.81 -3.66 0.51
CA LEU A 118 0.41 -4.09 0.48
C LEU A 118 0.31 -5.61 0.51
N ASP A 119 -0.57 -6.12 1.36
CA ASP A 119 -1.00 -7.52 1.35
C ASP A 119 -2.47 -7.58 0.89
N GLU A 120 -2.73 -8.33 -0.19
CA GLU A 120 -4.08 -8.51 -0.73
C GLU A 120 -5.03 -9.07 0.33
N ASP A 121 -4.55 -9.98 1.19
CA ASP A 121 -5.35 -10.63 2.24
C ASP A 121 -5.87 -9.64 3.31
N THR A 122 -5.28 -8.45 3.39
CA THR A 122 -5.66 -7.40 4.36
C THR A 122 -6.12 -6.09 3.71
N SER A 123 -6.25 -6.09 2.38
CA SER A 123 -6.68 -4.93 1.60
C SER A 123 -8.16 -5.01 1.24
N ALA A 124 -8.78 -3.86 1.00
CA ALA A 124 -10.15 -3.82 0.50
C ALA A 124 -10.17 -4.25 -0.99
N THR A 125 -10.86 -5.33 -1.32
CA THR A 125 -10.84 -5.89 -2.69
C THR A 125 -11.33 -4.90 -3.74
N ASN A 126 -12.40 -4.17 -3.43
CA ASN A 126 -12.97 -3.12 -4.30
C ASN A 126 -12.03 -1.92 -4.50
N PHE A 127 -11.05 -1.74 -3.61
CA PHE A 127 -9.99 -0.75 -3.75
C PHE A 127 -8.85 -1.26 -4.62
N MET A 128 -8.46 -2.53 -4.49
CA MET A 128 -7.29 -3.07 -5.21
C MET A 128 -7.53 -3.23 -6.71
N VAL A 129 -8.69 -3.78 -7.10
CA VAL A 129 -8.99 -4.14 -8.48
C VAL A 129 -10.44 -3.89 -8.81
N ARG A 130 -10.71 -3.61 -10.09
CA ARG A 130 -12.07 -3.55 -10.62
C ARG A 130 -12.30 -4.68 -11.61
N ASP A 131 -13.30 -5.50 -11.32
CA ASP A 131 -13.68 -6.62 -12.15
C ASP A 131 -14.36 -6.18 -13.47
N ALA A 132 -14.03 -6.86 -14.57
CA ALA A 132 -14.51 -6.52 -15.91
C ALA A 132 -16.02 -6.82 -16.10
N PHE A 133 -16.57 -7.78 -15.35
CA PHE A 133 -18.00 -8.04 -15.36
C PHE A 133 -18.76 -6.98 -14.56
N MET A 134 -18.24 -6.58 -13.39
CA MET A 134 -18.80 -5.46 -12.63
C MET A 134 -18.90 -4.17 -13.44
N GLN A 135 -17.90 -3.86 -14.28
CA GLN A 135 -17.93 -2.70 -15.18
C GLN A 135 -19.06 -2.73 -16.23
N LYS A 136 -19.55 -3.92 -16.59
CA LYS A 136 -20.69 -4.06 -17.51
C LYS A 136 -22.03 -3.82 -16.82
N VAL A 137 -22.09 -4.01 -15.49
CA VAL A 137 -23.31 -3.87 -14.69
C VAL A 137 -23.40 -2.46 -14.09
N VAL A 138 -22.30 -1.95 -13.56
CA VAL A 138 -22.18 -0.60 -13.00
C VAL A 138 -21.24 0.20 -13.89
N SER A 139 -21.81 1.21 -14.55
CA SER A 139 -21.07 2.04 -15.49
C SER A 139 -19.92 2.77 -14.79
N PRO A 140 -18.77 3.01 -15.47
CA PRO A 140 -17.60 3.64 -14.86
C PRO A 140 -17.88 4.99 -14.20
N ASP A 141 -18.76 5.79 -14.79
CA ASP A 141 -19.25 7.09 -14.32
C ASP A 141 -20.10 7.04 -13.04
N LYS A 142 -20.53 5.85 -12.61
CA LYS A 142 -21.31 5.64 -11.38
C LYS A 142 -20.53 4.95 -10.28
N GLU A 143 -19.27 4.59 -10.54
CA GLU A 143 -18.41 3.96 -9.57
C GLU A 143 -17.48 5.02 -8.96
N PRO A 144 -17.65 5.38 -7.69
CA PRO A 144 -16.85 6.41 -7.05
C PRO A 144 -15.38 6.01 -6.89
N ILE A 145 -15.06 4.71 -6.95
CA ILE A 145 -13.73 4.18 -6.64
C ILE A 145 -12.89 4.02 -7.92
N THR A 146 -11.78 4.75 -7.98
CA THR A 146 -10.65 4.47 -8.87
C THR A 146 -9.74 3.44 -8.20
N PRO A 147 -9.54 2.25 -8.80
CA PRO A 147 -8.78 1.18 -8.14
C PRO A 147 -7.29 1.51 -8.05
N PHE A 148 -6.62 0.98 -7.02
CA PHE A 148 -5.18 1.15 -6.79
C PHE A 148 -4.35 0.80 -8.02
N LEU A 149 -4.69 -0.29 -8.71
CA LEU A 149 -3.97 -0.72 -9.91
C LEU A 149 -3.89 0.36 -11.01
N SER A 150 -4.91 1.23 -11.09
CA SER A 150 -4.92 2.35 -12.04
C SER A 150 -4.00 3.51 -11.65
N ARG A 151 -3.57 3.58 -10.38
CA ARG A 151 -2.71 4.64 -9.84
C ARG A 151 -1.31 4.17 -9.43
N ALA A 152 -1.10 2.87 -9.26
CA ALA A 152 0.17 2.30 -8.79
C ALA A 152 1.37 2.76 -9.63
N ARG A 153 1.21 2.82 -10.96
CA ARG A 153 2.26 3.33 -11.87
C ARG A 153 2.51 4.82 -11.68
N ASP A 154 1.45 5.62 -11.54
CA ASP A 154 1.57 7.07 -11.31
C ASP A 154 2.27 7.37 -9.98
N LEU A 155 1.98 6.59 -8.92
CA LEU A 155 2.67 6.71 -7.63
C LEU A 155 4.18 6.53 -7.78
N TYR A 156 4.62 5.58 -8.60
CA TYR A 156 6.04 5.39 -8.86
C TYR A 156 6.62 6.45 -9.80
N GLU A 157 6.02 6.67 -10.96
CA GLU A 157 6.59 7.53 -12.02
C GLU A 157 6.50 9.02 -11.67
N GLN A 158 5.47 9.45 -10.94
CA GLN A 158 5.22 10.86 -10.61
C GLN A 158 5.62 11.21 -9.17
N ALA A 159 5.33 10.34 -8.20
CA ALA A 159 5.66 10.58 -6.79
C ALA A 159 6.95 9.89 -6.31
N GLY A 160 7.55 9.02 -7.12
CA GLY A 160 8.79 8.31 -6.76
C GLY A 160 8.61 7.23 -5.68
N ILE A 161 7.37 6.80 -5.43
CA ILE A 161 7.02 5.86 -4.36
C ILE A 161 6.97 4.44 -4.94
N SER A 162 7.78 3.54 -4.39
CA SER A 162 7.77 2.12 -4.80
C SER A 162 6.64 1.35 -4.13
N THR A 163 6.28 0.18 -4.67
CA THR A 163 5.24 -0.70 -4.11
C THR A 163 5.62 -2.17 -4.24
#